data_AF-A0A953P548-F1
#
_entry.id   AF-A0A953P548-F1
#
_cell.length_a   1.000
_cell.length_b   1.000
_cell.length_c   1.000
_cell.angle_alpha   90.00
_cell.angle_beta   90.00
_cell.angle_gamma   90.00
#
_symmetry.space_group_name_H-M   'P 1'
#
loop_
_entity.id
_entity.type
_entity.pdbx_description
1 polymer ?
#
loop_
_entity_poly.entity_id
_entity_poly.type
_entity_poly.pdbx_seq_one_letter_code
_entity_poly.pdbx_strand_id
1 'polypeptide(L)'
;MDASRKPILGLTAADFEGKFHGQPVKILSVAPDSRPRRIVILLDSSASMRGEHGNYEWQMARAMAEHIALEGLPNTQVALLLFSNNVTEQVDFTQGRKAVAERLEQIGMQRDFVKTSVRGQTALLDSILSALHLLETPTSADLIYAITDGEDNRSHAKIKDVERALEVAGVRFYASLFSTGFAGPGVRVSRLPGITSPEEIAEIARATGGGTLGLIGMTPSGYVNYQLSDEQKREFSDALQRLYLAMIQNYRVEVQLPEPVKKWPDWTLRLSNEKRKRFKDAQVGYPLILAPCAAPVAQD
;
A
#
# COMPACT_ATOMS: atom_id res chain seq x y z
N MET A 1 -5.51 -10.35 -9.61
CA MET A 1 -4.81 -9.66 -10.71
C MET A 1 -4.22 -10.71 -11.66
N ASP A 2 -4.09 -10.40 -12.94
CA ASP A 2 -3.40 -11.25 -13.92
C ASP A 2 -1.87 -11.19 -13.75
N ALA A 3 -1.13 -11.91 -14.60
CA ALA A 3 0.34 -11.93 -14.60
C ALA A 3 0.97 -10.54 -14.82
N SER A 4 0.25 -9.63 -15.47
CA SER A 4 0.67 -8.24 -15.69
C SER A 4 0.20 -7.30 -14.57
N ARG A 5 -0.28 -7.81 -13.43
CA ARG A 5 -0.85 -7.05 -12.31
C ARG A 5 -2.08 -6.20 -12.66
N LYS A 6 -2.81 -6.55 -13.72
CA LYS A 6 -4.09 -5.89 -14.04
C LYS A 6 -5.24 -6.57 -13.28
N PRO A 7 -6.25 -5.82 -12.79
CA PRO A 7 -7.47 -6.42 -12.24
C PRO A 7 -8.18 -7.32 -13.24
N ILE A 8 -8.70 -8.45 -12.77
CA ILE A 8 -9.49 -9.37 -13.59
C ILE A 8 -10.96 -9.09 -13.32
N LEU A 9 -11.70 -8.69 -14.36
CA LEU A 9 -13.11 -8.31 -14.27
C LEU A 9 -14.05 -9.51 -14.53
N GLY A 10 -15.29 -9.39 -14.07
CA GLY A 10 -16.35 -10.38 -14.29
C GLY A 10 -16.18 -11.69 -13.52
N LEU A 11 -15.48 -11.67 -12.38
CA LEU A 11 -15.36 -12.85 -11.52
C LEU A 11 -16.63 -13.06 -10.68
N THR A 12 -16.99 -14.32 -10.47
CA THR A 12 -18.17 -14.76 -9.72
C THR A 12 -17.77 -15.68 -8.55
N ALA A 13 -18.71 -16.03 -7.67
CA ALA A 13 -18.44 -16.92 -6.55
C ALA A 13 -17.87 -18.29 -6.97
N ALA A 14 -18.30 -18.83 -8.12
CA ALA A 14 -17.83 -20.11 -8.66
C ALA A 14 -16.36 -20.07 -9.11
N ASP A 15 -15.79 -18.88 -9.26
CA ASP A 15 -14.42 -18.68 -9.71
C ASP A 15 -13.39 -18.81 -8.58
N PHE A 16 -13.86 -19.00 -7.35
CA PHE A 16 -13.04 -19.06 -6.15
C PHE A 16 -13.27 -20.35 -5.36
N GLU A 17 -12.19 -20.79 -4.73
CA GLU A 17 -12.19 -21.81 -3.70
C GLU A 17 -11.57 -21.19 -2.45
N GLY A 18 -12.22 -21.33 -1.29
CA GLY A 18 -11.65 -20.91 -0.03
C GLY A 18 -11.53 -22.09 0.94
N LYS A 19 -10.56 -22.01 1.85
CA LYS A 19 -10.41 -22.97 2.94
C LYS A 19 -10.13 -22.26 4.26
N PHE A 20 -10.74 -22.77 5.33
CA PHE A 20 -10.50 -22.36 6.70
C PHE A 20 -10.14 -23.61 7.52
N HIS A 21 -8.94 -23.63 8.13
CA HIS A 21 -8.39 -24.84 8.76
C HIS A 21 -8.41 -26.08 7.84
N GLY A 22 -8.11 -25.86 6.56
CA GLY A 22 -8.13 -26.90 5.53
C GLY A 22 -9.53 -27.32 5.06
N GLN A 23 -10.59 -26.93 5.78
CA GLN A 23 -11.98 -27.23 5.43
C GLN A 23 -12.49 -26.26 4.36
N PRO A 24 -13.24 -26.73 3.34
CA PRO A 24 -13.85 -25.84 2.36
C PRO A 24 -14.77 -24.82 3.02
N VAL A 25 -14.69 -23.56 2.60
CA VAL A 25 -15.68 -22.54 2.96
C VAL A 25 -16.65 -22.32 1.80
N LYS A 26 -17.86 -21.86 2.12
CA LYS A 26 -18.82 -21.46 1.10
C LYS A 26 -18.57 -20.00 0.73
N ILE A 27 -18.26 -19.73 -0.54
CA ILE A 27 -18.23 -18.37 -1.09
C ILE A 27 -19.67 -17.97 -1.39
N LEU A 28 -20.20 -17.02 -0.62
CA LEU A 28 -21.60 -16.58 -0.71
C LEU A 28 -21.80 -15.62 -1.87
N SER A 29 -20.91 -14.63 -1.99
CA SER A 29 -20.99 -13.64 -3.07
C SER A 29 -19.60 -13.13 -3.45
N VAL A 30 -19.47 -12.73 -4.71
CA VAL A 30 -18.35 -11.99 -5.25
C VAL A 30 -18.94 -10.87 -6.10
N ALA A 31 -18.66 -9.62 -5.71
CA ALA A 31 -19.16 -8.46 -6.43
C ALA A 31 -18.08 -7.37 -6.50
N PRO A 32 -17.99 -6.60 -7.61
CA PRO A 32 -17.15 -5.41 -7.63
C PRO A 32 -17.50 -4.48 -6.47
N ASP A 33 -16.49 -3.98 -5.75
CA ASP A 33 -16.72 -3.06 -4.65
C ASP A 33 -16.83 -1.62 -5.17
N SER A 34 -18.05 -1.07 -5.12
CA SER A 34 -18.38 0.28 -5.56
C SER A 34 -18.44 1.31 -4.42
N ARG A 35 -18.17 0.90 -3.18
CA ARG A 35 -18.21 1.81 -2.02
C ARG A 35 -17.22 2.96 -2.17
N PRO A 36 -17.51 4.14 -1.59
CA PRO A 36 -16.55 5.23 -1.52
C PRO A 36 -15.26 4.78 -0.85
N ARG A 37 -14.12 5.24 -1.39
CA ARG A 37 -12.79 4.89 -0.91
C ARG A 37 -12.14 6.07 -0.24
N ARG A 38 -11.40 5.82 0.82
CA ARG A 38 -10.48 6.79 1.40
C ARG A 38 -9.06 6.25 1.32
N ILE A 39 -8.15 7.08 0.81
CA ILE A 39 -6.72 6.80 0.72
C ILE A 39 -5.99 7.80 1.60
N VAL A 40 -5.28 7.32 2.62
CA VAL A 40 -4.27 8.15 3.30
C VAL A 40 -2.92 7.95 2.61
N ILE A 41 -2.40 9.00 1.99
CA ILE A 41 -1.07 9.02 1.39
C ILE A 41 -0.07 9.34 2.50
N LEU A 42 0.87 8.42 2.77
CA LEU A 42 2.01 8.65 3.64
C LEU A 42 3.22 8.98 2.77
N LEU A 43 3.69 10.22 2.82
CA LEU A 43 4.88 10.66 2.10
C LEU A 43 6.05 10.78 3.07
N ASP A 44 7.08 9.97 2.83
CA ASP A 44 8.28 9.95 3.64
C ASP A 44 9.19 11.15 3.31
N SER A 45 9.52 11.92 4.34
CA SER A 45 10.42 13.07 4.32
C SER A 45 11.59 12.90 5.30
N SER A 46 11.97 11.66 5.61
CA SER A 46 13.16 11.36 6.40
C SER A 46 14.46 11.69 5.63
N ALA A 47 15.60 11.64 6.33
CA ALA A 47 16.88 11.97 5.73
C ALA A 47 17.30 11.00 4.61
N SER A 48 16.92 9.72 4.68
CA SER A 48 17.24 8.72 3.66
C SER A 48 16.56 9.01 2.32
N MET A 49 15.37 9.62 2.35
CA MET A 49 14.65 10.09 1.17
C MET A 49 15.31 11.28 0.45
N ARG A 50 16.35 11.90 1.02
CA ARG A 50 17.15 12.91 0.29
C ARG A 50 17.87 12.31 -0.90
N GLY A 51 18.29 11.05 -0.84
CA GLY A 51 19.19 10.48 -1.83
C GLY A 51 20.62 11.00 -1.76
N GLU A 52 21.53 10.32 -2.45
CA GLU A 52 22.96 10.63 -2.43
C GLU A 52 23.36 11.72 -3.44
N HIS A 53 22.57 11.89 -4.51
CA HIS A 53 22.90 12.82 -5.60
C HIS A 53 21.66 13.53 -6.14
N GLY A 54 21.48 14.82 -5.80
CA GLY A 54 20.53 15.69 -6.52
C GLY A 54 19.06 15.63 -6.09
N ASN A 55 18.74 14.97 -4.96
CA ASN A 55 17.38 14.91 -4.41
C ASN A 55 16.35 14.20 -5.29
N TYR A 56 16.77 13.25 -6.13
CA TYR A 56 15.87 12.62 -7.10
C TYR A 56 14.84 11.71 -6.45
N GLU A 57 15.21 11.02 -5.37
CA GLU A 57 14.39 10.15 -4.53
C GLU A 57 13.18 10.93 -4.03
N TRP A 58 13.44 12.02 -3.30
CA TRP A 58 12.42 12.95 -2.83
C TRP A 58 11.59 13.53 -3.97
N GLN A 59 12.22 13.99 -5.05
CA GLN A 59 11.50 14.57 -6.18
C GLN A 59 10.53 13.57 -6.81
N MET A 60 10.95 12.32 -7.00
CA MET A 60 10.13 11.24 -7.52
C MET A 60 9.01 10.88 -6.53
N ALA A 61 9.33 10.69 -5.24
CA ALA A 61 8.35 10.37 -4.20
C ALA A 61 7.25 11.45 -4.10
N ARG A 62 7.63 12.73 -4.10
CA ARG A 62 6.69 13.85 -4.13
C ARG A 62 5.86 13.84 -5.42
N ALA A 63 6.48 13.63 -6.58
CA ALA A 63 5.78 13.56 -7.86
C ALA A 63 4.77 12.42 -7.90
N MET A 64 5.06 11.26 -7.29
CA MET A 64 4.11 10.15 -7.16
C MET A 64 2.92 10.49 -6.26
N ALA A 65 3.18 11.16 -5.13
CA ALA A 65 2.11 11.65 -4.24
C ALA A 65 1.22 12.67 -4.95
N GLU A 66 1.83 13.58 -5.72
CA GLU A 66 1.12 14.60 -6.49
C GLU A 66 0.29 13.95 -7.60
N HIS A 67 0.86 12.96 -8.30
CA HIS A 67 0.21 12.22 -9.37
C HIS A 67 -1.06 11.51 -8.88
N ILE A 68 -1.02 10.75 -7.77
CA ILE A 68 -2.23 10.08 -7.26
C ILE A 68 -3.30 11.09 -6.81
N ALA A 69 -2.89 12.24 -6.26
CA ALA A 69 -3.83 13.30 -5.87
C ALA A 69 -4.55 13.88 -7.10
N LEU A 70 -3.81 14.11 -8.19
CA LEU A 70 -4.29 14.67 -9.45
C LEU A 70 -5.05 13.67 -10.35
N GLU A 71 -4.71 12.38 -10.32
CA GLU A 71 -5.25 11.33 -11.20
C GLU A 71 -6.79 11.23 -11.19
N GLY A 72 -7.46 11.76 -10.16
CA GLY A 72 -8.91 11.84 -10.23
C GLY A 72 -9.61 10.50 -9.93
N LEU A 73 -8.97 9.57 -9.20
CA LEU A 73 -9.50 8.20 -9.00
C LEU A 73 -11.01 8.19 -8.64
N PRO A 74 -11.84 7.39 -9.34
CA PRO A 74 -13.29 7.36 -9.15
C PRO A 74 -13.72 7.06 -7.72
N ASN A 75 -14.76 7.75 -7.25
CA ASN A 75 -15.36 7.56 -5.92
C ASN A 75 -14.34 7.49 -4.77
N THR A 76 -13.28 8.29 -4.85
CA THR A 76 -12.12 8.22 -3.96
C THR A 76 -11.82 9.58 -3.35
N GLN A 77 -11.70 9.61 -2.02
CA GLN A 77 -11.16 10.72 -1.24
C GLN A 77 -9.70 10.43 -0.89
N VAL A 78 -8.90 11.48 -0.79
CA VAL A 78 -7.48 11.37 -0.44
C VAL A 78 -7.16 12.32 0.71
N ALA A 79 -6.30 11.87 1.61
CA ALA A 79 -5.64 12.66 2.65
C ALA A 79 -4.13 12.49 2.49
N LEU A 80 -3.34 13.40 3.05
CA LEU A 80 -1.89 13.37 3.01
C LEU A 80 -1.35 13.53 4.42
N LEU A 81 -0.44 12.63 4.81
CA LEU A 81 0.48 12.85 5.92
C LEU A 81 1.90 12.89 5.39
N LEU A 82 2.62 13.96 5.72
CA LEU A 82 4.06 14.01 5.57
C LEU A 82 4.69 13.55 6.89
N PHE A 83 5.72 12.71 6.84
CA PHE A 83 6.34 12.19 8.06
C PHE A 83 7.86 12.07 7.96
N SER A 84 8.51 12.06 9.12
CA SER A 84 9.90 11.62 9.31
C SER A 84 10.05 10.94 10.67
N ASN A 85 10.51 11.66 11.70
CA ASN A 85 10.56 11.20 13.09
C ASN A 85 9.15 11.02 13.71
N ASN A 86 8.18 11.70 13.12
CA ASN A 86 6.74 11.72 13.44
C ASN A 86 6.01 12.31 12.22
N VAL A 87 4.68 12.40 12.30
CA VAL A 87 3.89 13.16 11.31
C VAL A 87 4.20 14.65 11.47
N THR A 88 4.75 15.25 10.42
CA THR A 88 5.17 16.67 10.37
C THR A 88 4.12 17.56 9.74
N GLU A 89 3.26 17.00 8.91
CA GLU A 89 2.17 17.72 8.26
C GLU A 89 0.99 16.80 7.97
N GLN A 90 -0.23 17.35 8.03
CA GLN A 90 -1.48 16.67 7.71
C GLN A 90 -2.37 17.55 6.83
N VAL A 91 -2.91 16.95 5.76
CA VAL A 91 -4.06 17.43 5.01
C VAL A 91 -5.13 16.36 5.08
N ASP A 92 -6.24 16.61 5.79
CA ASP A 92 -7.26 15.61 6.03
C ASP A 92 -8.31 15.51 4.89
N PHE A 93 -9.23 14.54 5.02
CA PHE A 93 -10.27 14.29 4.02
C PHE A 93 -11.26 15.45 3.81
N THR A 94 -11.44 16.32 4.82
CA THR A 94 -12.39 17.44 4.77
C THR A 94 -11.91 18.56 3.86
N GLN A 95 -10.58 18.71 3.73
CA GLN A 95 -9.96 19.69 2.84
C GLN A 95 -10.02 19.27 1.37
N GLY A 96 -10.15 17.95 1.12
CA GLY A 96 -10.36 17.37 -0.18
C GLY A 96 -9.10 17.28 -1.07
N ARG A 97 -9.24 16.55 -2.18
CA ARG A 97 -8.10 16.19 -3.05
C ARG A 97 -7.32 17.39 -3.60
N LYS A 98 -8.01 18.51 -3.85
CA LYS A 98 -7.41 19.71 -4.41
C LYS A 98 -6.40 20.31 -3.43
N ALA A 99 -6.72 20.33 -2.14
CA ALA A 99 -5.82 20.81 -1.11
C ALA A 99 -4.56 19.93 -1.00
N VAL A 100 -4.69 18.61 -1.16
CA VAL A 100 -3.53 17.70 -1.21
C VAL A 100 -2.62 18.03 -2.39
N ALA A 101 -3.18 18.17 -3.60
CA ALA A 101 -2.41 18.50 -4.80
C ALA A 101 -1.74 19.89 -4.70
N GLU A 102 -2.48 20.91 -4.30
CA GLU A 102 -1.96 22.27 -4.08
C GLU A 102 -0.83 22.28 -3.04
N ARG A 103 -0.96 21.49 -1.97
CA ARG A 103 0.10 21.41 -0.97
C ARG A 103 1.37 20.77 -1.51
N LEU A 104 1.25 19.67 -2.25
CA LEU A 104 2.40 18.98 -2.85
C LEU A 104 3.08 19.85 -3.92
N GLU A 105 2.32 20.63 -4.68
CA GLU A 105 2.84 21.64 -5.60
C GLU A 105 3.62 22.74 -4.85
N GLN A 106 3.05 23.31 -3.78
CA GLN A 106 3.72 24.31 -2.95
C GLN A 106 5.03 23.81 -2.36
N ILE A 107 5.06 22.56 -1.89
CA ILE A 107 6.29 21.91 -1.42
C ILE A 107 7.34 21.84 -2.55
N GLY A 108 6.91 21.52 -3.78
CA GLY A 108 7.78 21.48 -4.95
C GLY A 108 8.38 22.83 -5.35
N MET A 109 7.67 23.93 -5.09
CA MET A 109 8.15 25.29 -5.37
C MET A 109 9.16 25.81 -4.33
N GLN A 110 9.22 25.19 -3.15
CA GLN A 110 10.12 25.60 -2.07
C GLN A 110 11.54 25.08 -2.29
N ARG A 111 12.43 25.94 -2.79
CA ARG A 111 13.84 25.59 -3.12
C ARG A 111 14.61 24.96 -1.95
N ASP A 112 14.37 25.43 -0.72
CA ASP A 112 15.07 24.95 0.48
C ASP A 112 14.34 23.82 1.22
N PHE A 113 13.22 23.29 0.69
CA PHE A 113 12.42 22.29 1.38
C PHE A 113 13.23 21.03 1.72
N VAL A 114 14.01 20.51 0.77
CA VAL A 114 14.82 19.31 1.01
C VAL A 114 15.84 19.53 2.13
N LYS A 115 16.48 20.70 2.15
CA LYS A 115 17.48 21.05 3.16
C LYS A 115 16.85 21.20 4.55
N THR A 116 15.65 21.77 4.63
CA THR A 116 15.00 22.17 5.88
C THR A 116 14.03 21.14 6.45
N SER A 117 13.39 20.34 5.60
CA SER A 117 12.22 19.53 5.96
C SER A 117 12.39 18.05 5.64
N VAL A 118 13.11 17.69 4.58
CA VAL A 118 13.44 16.28 4.30
C VAL A 118 14.63 15.89 5.18
N ARG A 119 14.40 15.45 6.42
CA ARG A 119 15.46 15.19 7.42
C ARG A 119 14.96 14.34 8.58
N GLY A 120 15.91 13.87 9.38
CA GLY A 120 15.63 13.09 10.57
C GLY A 120 15.64 11.59 10.30
N GLN A 121 15.36 10.85 11.36
CA GLN A 121 15.11 9.42 11.38
C GLN A 121 13.72 9.11 10.80
N THR A 122 13.40 7.83 10.67
CA THR A 122 12.18 7.36 10.00
C THR A 122 11.31 6.59 11.00
N ALA A 123 10.12 7.10 11.27
CA ALA A 123 9.08 6.51 12.10
C ALA A 123 7.90 6.04 11.23
N LEU A 124 8.19 5.17 10.26
CA LEU A 124 7.22 4.66 9.29
C LEU A 124 6.07 3.90 9.97
N LEU A 125 6.38 3.00 10.91
CA LEU A 125 5.39 2.16 11.59
C LEU A 125 4.43 3.01 12.44
N ASP A 126 4.93 3.96 13.21
CA ASP A 126 4.10 4.89 13.99
C ASP A 126 3.27 5.81 13.06
N SER A 127 3.80 6.16 11.88
CA SER A 127 3.09 6.95 10.88
C SER A 127 1.96 6.16 10.20
N ILE A 128 2.13 4.85 9.99
CA ILE A 128 1.04 3.96 9.52
C ILE A 128 -0.09 3.92 10.55
N LEU A 129 0.22 3.83 11.85
CA LEU A 129 -0.81 3.89 12.90
C LEU A 129 -1.50 5.26 12.97
N SER A 130 -0.76 6.34 12.72
CA SER A 130 -1.33 7.70 12.63
C SER A 130 -2.28 7.85 11.44
N ALA A 131 -1.92 7.30 10.28
CA ALA A 131 -2.80 7.22 9.11
C ALA A 131 -4.05 6.39 9.37
N LEU A 132 -3.91 5.27 10.10
CA LEU A 132 -5.06 4.46 10.50
C LEU A 132 -6.00 5.25 11.42
N HIS A 133 -5.46 6.03 12.36
CA HIS A 133 -6.24 6.88 13.25
C HIS A 133 -7.03 7.96 12.49
N LEU A 134 -6.44 8.55 11.43
CA LEU A 134 -7.11 9.54 10.58
C LEU A 134 -8.35 8.99 9.86
N LEU A 135 -8.45 7.67 9.68
CA LEU A 135 -9.63 7.03 9.08
C LEU A 135 -10.81 6.91 10.06
N GLU A 136 -10.59 7.13 11.36
CA GLU A 136 -11.57 7.02 12.45
C GLU A 136 -12.25 5.64 12.51
N THR A 137 -13.37 5.48 11.79
CA THR A 137 -14.11 4.22 11.62
C THR A 137 -13.84 3.65 10.22
N PRO A 138 -12.68 3.01 9.99
CA PRO A 138 -12.35 2.46 8.68
C PRO A 138 -13.26 1.31 8.26
N THR A 139 -13.34 1.11 6.95
CA THR A 139 -13.95 -0.05 6.31
C THR A 139 -12.93 -0.72 5.38
N SER A 140 -13.27 -1.92 4.88
CA SER A 140 -12.44 -2.61 3.89
C SER A 140 -12.31 -1.92 2.51
N ALA A 141 -13.05 -0.82 2.29
CA ALA A 141 -12.87 0.02 1.13
C ALA A 141 -11.68 1.00 1.28
N ASP A 142 -11.29 1.29 2.52
CA ASP A 142 -10.22 2.23 2.87
C ASP A 142 -8.83 1.60 2.75
N LEU A 143 -7.83 2.44 2.51
CA LEU A 143 -6.44 2.00 2.39
C LEU A 143 -5.45 3.09 2.80
N ILE A 144 -4.24 2.65 3.12
CA ILE A 144 -3.08 3.50 3.35
C ILE A 144 -2.08 3.23 2.23
N TYR A 145 -1.53 4.29 1.63
CA TYR A 145 -0.53 4.22 0.58
C TYR A 145 0.75 4.94 1.01
N ALA A 146 1.80 4.19 1.32
CA ALA A 146 3.10 4.73 1.70
C ALA A 146 4.04 4.91 0.52
N ILE A 147 4.79 6.01 0.50
CA ILE A 147 5.83 6.32 -0.48
C ILE A 147 7.10 6.58 0.33
N THR A 148 7.98 5.59 0.41
CA THR A 148 9.10 5.49 1.36
C THR A 148 10.18 4.55 0.80
N ASP A 149 11.37 4.55 1.38
CA ASP A 149 12.36 3.49 1.16
C ASP A 149 12.13 2.24 2.02
N GLY A 150 11.23 2.32 3.01
CA GLY A 150 10.87 1.22 3.89
C GLY A 150 11.74 1.10 5.14
N GLU A 151 12.67 2.03 5.36
CA GLU A 151 13.43 2.09 6.61
C GLU A 151 12.55 2.57 7.78
N ASP A 152 12.78 1.99 8.94
CA ASP A 152 12.22 2.44 10.21
C ASP A 152 13.28 2.24 11.27
N ASN A 153 13.69 3.33 11.89
CA ASN A 153 14.73 3.36 12.92
C ASN A 153 14.34 4.28 14.09
N ARG A 154 13.06 4.68 14.16
CA ARG A 154 12.54 5.59 15.18
C ARG A 154 11.21 5.17 15.79
N SER A 155 10.44 4.31 15.15
CA SER A 155 9.12 3.94 15.66
C SER A 155 9.17 3.20 16.98
N HIS A 156 8.14 3.45 17.79
CA HIS A 156 7.87 2.67 18.98
C HIS A 156 7.15 1.36 18.63
N ALA A 157 6.23 1.40 17.66
CA ALA A 157 5.50 0.24 17.17
C ALA A 157 6.43 -0.82 16.56
N LYS A 158 5.99 -2.08 16.58
CA LYS A 158 6.62 -3.18 15.85
C LYS A 158 5.81 -3.54 14.61
N ILE A 159 6.46 -4.18 13.64
CA ILE A 159 5.84 -4.65 12.39
C ILE A 159 4.53 -5.41 12.68
N LYS A 160 4.57 -6.34 13.64
CA LYS A 160 3.40 -7.15 14.02
C LYS A 160 2.25 -6.33 14.62
N ASP A 161 2.55 -5.25 15.32
CA ASP A 161 1.52 -4.38 15.90
C ASP A 161 0.79 -3.63 14.78
N VAL A 162 1.54 -3.13 13.80
CA VAL A 162 0.98 -2.45 12.61
C VAL A 162 0.18 -3.41 11.74
N GLU A 163 0.73 -4.58 11.42
CA GLU A 163 0.04 -5.62 10.65
C GLU A 163 -1.31 -5.95 11.31
N ARG A 164 -1.29 -6.24 12.62
CA ARG A 164 -2.48 -6.57 13.37
C ARG A 164 -3.50 -5.44 13.41
N ALA A 165 -3.06 -4.20 13.57
CA ALA A 165 -3.94 -3.04 13.62
C ALA A 165 -4.68 -2.85 12.30
N LEU A 166 -3.97 -2.96 11.17
CA LEU A 166 -4.55 -2.83 9.83
C LEU A 166 -5.51 -3.97 9.51
N GLU A 167 -5.14 -5.21 9.83
CA GLU A 167 -5.97 -6.39 9.63
C GLU A 167 -7.29 -6.32 10.42
N VAL A 168 -7.23 -5.93 11.69
CA VAL A 168 -8.43 -5.77 12.54
C VAL A 168 -9.31 -4.64 12.03
N ALA A 169 -8.72 -3.55 11.55
CA ALA A 169 -9.44 -2.44 10.94
C ALA A 169 -9.98 -2.77 9.54
N GLY A 170 -9.54 -3.86 8.92
CA GLY A 170 -9.83 -4.20 7.54
C GLY A 170 -9.19 -3.26 6.51
N VAL A 171 -8.20 -2.45 6.90
CA VAL A 171 -7.56 -1.46 6.04
C VAL A 171 -6.45 -2.11 5.22
N ARG A 172 -6.46 -1.89 3.90
CA ARG A 172 -5.42 -2.41 3.00
C ARG A 172 -4.20 -1.50 3.02
N PHE A 173 -3.01 -2.08 2.98
CA PHE A 173 -1.76 -1.32 2.91
C PHE A 173 -1.06 -1.50 1.57
N TYR A 174 -0.73 -0.38 0.92
CA TYR A 174 0.05 -0.35 -0.29
C TYR A 174 1.32 0.46 -0.06
N ALA A 175 2.41 0.12 -0.76
CA ALA A 175 3.64 0.89 -0.67
C ALA A 175 4.35 1.02 -2.02
N SER A 176 4.93 2.20 -2.27
CA SER A 176 5.96 2.40 -3.27
C SER A 176 7.30 2.48 -2.54
N LEU A 177 8.14 1.48 -2.79
CA LEU A 177 9.38 1.24 -2.06
C LEU A 177 10.58 1.69 -2.89
N PHE A 178 11.33 2.63 -2.38
CA PHE A 178 12.56 3.16 -2.99
C PHE A 178 13.78 2.34 -2.58
N SER A 179 14.77 2.25 -3.46
CA SER A 179 16.07 1.68 -3.11
C SER A 179 16.92 2.74 -2.42
N THR A 180 17.38 2.48 -1.20
CA THR A 180 18.45 3.26 -0.56
C THR A 180 19.82 2.79 -1.05
N GLY A 181 20.78 3.71 -1.07
CA GLY A 181 22.12 3.51 -1.61
C GLY A 181 22.90 2.38 -0.93
N PHE A 182 23.78 1.75 -1.70
CA PHE A 182 24.72 0.66 -1.37
C PHE A 182 24.15 -0.78 -1.29
N ALA A 183 23.78 -1.32 -2.44
CA ALA A 183 24.03 -2.73 -2.74
C ALA A 183 24.92 -2.86 -3.97
N GLY A 184 26.21 -2.50 -3.85
CA GLY A 184 27.19 -2.86 -4.89
C GLY A 184 27.11 -4.37 -5.19
N PRO A 185 27.55 -4.85 -6.37
CA PRO A 185 27.45 -6.27 -6.72
C PRO A 185 28.05 -7.16 -5.62
N GLY A 186 27.22 -7.97 -4.95
CA GLY A 186 27.63 -8.86 -3.87
C GLY A 186 27.49 -8.32 -2.44
N VAL A 187 27.06 -7.06 -2.25
CA VAL A 187 26.70 -6.53 -0.94
C VAL A 187 25.28 -6.99 -0.63
N ARG A 188 25.14 -8.00 0.21
CA ARG A 188 23.88 -8.19 0.95
C ARG A 188 23.77 -6.96 1.84
N VAL A 189 22.74 -6.13 1.63
CA VAL A 189 22.31 -5.15 2.64
C VAL A 189 22.08 -5.99 3.90
N SER A 190 23.08 -5.98 4.77
CA SER A 190 23.00 -6.75 6.00
C SER A 190 21.84 -6.14 6.75
N ARG A 191 20.83 -6.95 7.11
CA ARG A 191 19.75 -6.52 7.99
C ARG A 191 20.41 -5.88 9.21
N LEU A 192 20.42 -4.55 9.26
CA LEU A 192 20.93 -3.85 10.42
C LEU A 192 19.92 -4.17 11.52
N PRO A 193 20.36 -4.78 12.65
CA PRO A 193 19.43 -5.14 13.71
C PRO A 193 18.63 -3.92 14.15
N GLY A 194 17.30 -4.01 14.09
CA GLY A 194 16.41 -2.92 14.50
C GLY A 194 16.08 -1.89 13.42
N ILE A 195 16.47 -2.11 12.16
CA ILE A 195 15.99 -1.34 11.00
C ILE A 195 15.10 -2.24 10.15
N THR A 196 13.91 -1.75 9.78
CA THR A 196 13.00 -2.50 8.91
C THR A 196 13.55 -2.62 7.49
N SER A 197 13.25 -3.74 6.83
CA SER A 197 13.59 -3.95 5.43
C SER A 197 12.37 -3.78 4.49
N PRO A 198 12.59 -3.47 3.20
CA PRO A 198 11.51 -3.42 2.21
C PRO A 198 10.69 -4.71 2.14
N GLU A 199 11.28 -5.87 2.43
CA GLU A 199 10.57 -7.14 2.50
C GLU A 199 9.56 -7.18 3.64
N GLU A 200 9.91 -6.68 4.84
CA GLU A 200 8.99 -6.62 5.99
C GLU A 200 7.81 -5.69 5.68
N ILE A 201 8.05 -4.57 5.00
CA ILE A 201 6.97 -3.67 4.56
C ILE A 201 6.08 -4.35 3.49
N ALA A 202 6.67 -5.12 2.58
CA ALA A 202 5.91 -5.92 1.63
C ALA A 202 5.11 -7.05 2.28
N GLU A 203 5.55 -7.57 3.44
CA GLU A 203 4.78 -8.54 4.24
C GLU A 203 3.51 -7.91 4.83
N ILE A 204 3.59 -6.69 5.40
CA ILE A 204 2.41 -5.94 5.86
C ILE A 204 1.41 -5.73 4.71
N ALA A 205 1.91 -5.29 3.55
CA ALA A 205 1.07 -5.06 2.37
C ALA A 205 0.34 -6.35 1.95
N ARG A 206 1.02 -7.49 1.97
CA ARG A 206 0.44 -8.78 1.61
C ARG A 206 -0.58 -9.26 2.65
N ALA A 207 -0.27 -9.16 3.94
CA ALA A 207 -1.13 -9.61 5.03
C ALA A 207 -2.49 -8.90 5.03
N THR A 208 -2.50 -7.63 4.63
CA THR A 208 -3.71 -6.81 4.53
C THR A 208 -4.43 -6.92 3.18
N GLY A 209 -3.93 -7.73 2.24
CA GLY A 209 -4.49 -7.87 0.90
C GLY A 209 -4.16 -6.71 -0.06
N GLY A 210 -3.21 -5.85 0.29
CA GLY A 210 -2.65 -4.82 -0.58
C GLY A 210 -1.44 -5.30 -1.38
N GLY A 211 -0.51 -4.39 -1.70
CA GLY A 211 0.64 -4.72 -2.53
C GLY A 211 1.67 -3.59 -2.68
N THR A 212 2.80 -3.91 -3.30
CA THR A 212 3.93 -2.97 -3.43
C THR A 212 4.35 -2.73 -4.87
N LEU A 213 4.92 -1.55 -5.11
CA LEU A 213 5.65 -1.18 -6.33
C LEU A 213 7.10 -0.84 -5.95
N GLY A 214 8.07 -1.52 -6.54
CA GLY A 214 9.49 -1.31 -6.26
C GLY A 214 10.30 -2.61 -6.32
N LEU A 215 11.59 -2.58 -6.01
CA LEU A 215 12.36 -1.42 -5.52
C LEU A 215 12.62 -0.36 -6.61
N ILE A 216 12.12 0.86 -6.40
CA ILE A 216 12.24 1.98 -7.34
C ILE A 216 13.67 2.51 -7.30
N GLY A 217 14.24 2.81 -8.47
CA GLY A 217 15.61 3.28 -8.61
C GLY A 217 16.67 2.18 -8.70
N MET A 218 16.34 0.92 -8.36
CA MET A 218 17.28 -0.19 -8.51
C MET A 218 17.50 -0.54 -9.99
N THR A 219 18.76 -0.51 -10.45
CA THR A 219 19.13 -0.98 -11.80
C THR A 219 19.48 -2.47 -11.81
N PRO A 220 19.47 -3.14 -12.98
CA PRO A 220 19.93 -4.53 -13.09
C PRO A 220 21.40 -4.74 -12.65
N SER A 221 22.21 -3.69 -12.67
CA SER A 221 23.60 -3.71 -12.21
C SER A 221 23.77 -3.52 -10.70
N GLY A 222 22.67 -3.36 -9.95
CA GLY A 222 22.66 -3.16 -8.50
C GLY A 222 22.93 -1.72 -8.05
N TYR A 223 23.07 -0.79 -9.00
CA TYR A 223 23.23 0.63 -8.68
C TYR A 223 21.87 1.31 -8.57
N VAL A 224 21.84 2.43 -7.86
CA VAL A 224 20.64 3.24 -7.76
C VAL A 224 20.68 4.34 -8.82
N ASN A 225 19.64 4.43 -9.65
CA ASN A 225 19.46 5.47 -10.64
C ASN A 225 18.00 5.89 -10.76
N TYR A 226 17.73 7.18 -10.52
CA TYR A 226 16.42 7.79 -10.66
C TYR A 226 16.26 8.61 -11.94
N GLN A 227 17.33 8.74 -12.74
CA GLN A 227 17.26 9.31 -14.07
C GLN A 227 16.81 8.23 -15.06
N LEU A 228 15.49 8.16 -15.24
CA LEU A 228 14.84 7.22 -16.13
C LEU A 228 14.88 7.73 -17.59
N SER A 229 15.17 6.83 -18.53
CA SER A 229 14.93 7.08 -19.96
C SER A 229 13.43 7.27 -20.23
N ASP A 230 13.06 7.80 -21.39
CA ASP A 230 11.63 7.99 -21.71
C ASP A 230 10.86 6.67 -21.82
N GLU A 231 11.53 5.58 -22.18
CA GLU A 231 10.96 4.23 -22.12
C GLU A 231 10.70 3.79 -20.68
N GLN A 232 11.71 3.92 -19.81
CA GLN A 232 11.58 3.58 -18.39
C GLN A 232 10.52 4.44 -17.69
N LYS A 233 10.37 5.72 -18.06
CA LYS A 233 9.29 6.59 -17.57
C LYS A 233 7.92 6.04 -17.97
N ARG A 234 7.74 5.58 -19.21
CA ARG A 234 6.47 4.98 -19.67
C ARG A 234 6.17 3.69 -18.91
N GLU A 235 7.15 2.80 -18.78
CA GLU A 235 6.99 1.55 -18.02
C GLU A 235 6.64 1.81 -16.55
N PHE A 236 7.29 2.79 -15.94
CA PHE A 236 7.02 3.22 -14.58
C PHE A 236 5.61 3.80 -14.44
N SER A 237 5.20 4.69 -15.36
CA SER A 237 3.85 5.24 -15.41
C SER A 237 2.80 4.13 -15.53
N ASP A 238 3.03 3.15 -16.41
CA ASP A 238 2.15 2.00 -16.56
C ASP A 238 2.10 1.14 -15.28
N ALA A 239 3.22 0.95 -14.60
CA ALA A 239 3.28 0.22 -13.34
C ALA A 239 2.53 0.95 -12.22
N LEU A 240 2.62 2.28 -12.18
CA LEU A 240 1.91 3.13 -11.25
C LEU A 240 0.39 3.09 -11.51
N GLN A 241 -0.03 3.14 -12.77
CA GLN A 241 -1.45 3.01 -13.11
C GLN A 241 -2.01 1.65 -12.71
N ARG A 242 -1.25 0.57 -12.90
CA ARG A 242 -1.64 -0.77 -12.43
C ARG A 242 -1.77 -0.83 -10.90
N LEU A 243 -0.88 -0.16 -10.17
CA LEU A 243 -0.98 -0.05 -8.71
C LEU A 243 -2.28 0.65 -8.30
N TYR A 244 -2.63 1.78 -8.92
CA TYR A 244 -3.88 2.50 -8.63
C TYR A 244 -5.11 1.67 -8.97
N LEU A 245 -5.11 0.98 -10.10
CA LEU A 245 -6.19 0.06 -10.46
C LEU A 245 -6.32 -1.07 -9.43
N ALA A 246 -5.21 -1.60 -8.89
CA ALA A 246 -5.26 -2.58 -7.81
C ALA A 246 -5.82 -1.99 -6.49
N MET A 247 -5.59 -0.71 -6.22
CA MET A 247 -6.15 -0.02 -5.06
C MET A 247 -7.67 0.14 -5.17
N ILE A 248 -8.20 0.45 -6.36
CA ILE A 248 -9.61 0.86 -6.52
C ILE A 248 -10.53 -0.15 -7.23
N GLN A 249 -10.00 -1.12 -7.96
CA GLN A 249 -10.78 -2.15 -8.66
C GLN A 249 -10.62 -3.50 -7.97
N ASN A 250 -11.32 -3.66 -6.85
CA ASN A 250 -11.34 -4.89 -6.07
C ASN A 250 -12.76 -5.47 -5.98
N TYR A 251 -12.83 -6.69 -5.44
CA TYR A 251 -14.09 -7.37 -5.17
C TYR A 251 -14.35 -7.41 -3.68
N ARG A 252 -15.62 -7.25 -3.30
CA ARG A 252 -16.11 -7.70 -2.02
C ARG A 252 -16.46 -9.18 -2.14
N VAL A 253 -15.87 -9.98 -1.27
CA VAL A 253 -16.12 -11.43 -1.18
C VAL A 253 -16.75 -11.70 0.17
N GLU A 254 -17.95 -12.27 0.17
CA GLU A 254 -18.63 -12.71 1.38
C GLU A 254 -18.48 -14.22 1.48
N VAL A 255 -18.05 -14.69 2.65
CA VAL A 255 -17.78 -16.10 2.90
C VAL A 255 -18.52 -16.56 4.14
N GLN A 256 -19.02 -17.79 4.09
CA GLN A 256 -19.55 -18.47 5.26
C GLN A 256 -18.48 -19.42 5.79
N LEU A 257 -17.97 -19.11 6.98
CA LEU A 257 -17.03 -19.99 7.67
C LEU A 257 -17.77 -21.20 8.25
N PRO A 258 -17.12 -22.38 8.28
CA PRO A 258 -17.74 -23.61 8.81
C PRO A 258 -17.93 -23.58 10.33
N GLU A 259 -17.17 -22.73 11.03
CA GLU A 259 -17.22 -22.57 12.48
C GLU A 259 -16.90 -21.12 12.90
N PRO A 260 -17.32 -20.69 14.10
CA PRO A 260 -16.94 -19.39 14.65
C PRO A 260 -15.42 -19.27 14.83
N VAL A 261 -14.88 -18.09 14.53
CA VAL A 261 -13.44 -17.88 14.58
C VAL A 261 -12.93 -17.74 16.00
N LYS A 262 -12.12 -18.70 16.46
CA LYS A 262 -11.38 -18.61 17.72
C LYS A 262 -9.97 -18.05 17.53
N LYS A 263 -9.32 -18.38 16.40
CA LYS A 263 -8.00 -17.90 15.96
C LYS A 263 -7.94 -17.90 14.43
N TRP A 264 -7.03 -17.11 13.85
CA TRP A 264 -6.91 -16.88 12.40
C TRP A 264 -5.71 -17.54 11.67
N PRO A 265 -5.20 -18.73 12.02
CA PRO A 265 -3.92 -19.14 11.45
C PRO A 265 -3.99 -19.68 10.01
N ASP A 266 -5.12 -20.23 9.54
CA ASP A 266 -5.18 -20.96 8.26
C ASP A 266 -6.40 -20.58 7.39
N TRP A 267 -6.47 -19.34 6.96
CA TRP A 267 -7.42 -18.88 5.93
C TRP A 267 -6.74 -18.79 4.57
N THR A 268 -7.37 -19.37 3.54
CA THR A 268 -6.89 -19.24 2.15
C THR A 268 -8.04 -18.98 1.19
N LEU A 269 -7.78 -18.12 0.21
CA LEU A 269 -8.64 -17.88 -0.94
C LEU A 269 -7.82 -18.02 -2.22
N ARG A 270 -8.32 -18.78 -3.19
CA ARG A 270 -7.64 -18.97 -4.47
C ARG A 270 -8.64 -19.05 -5.61
N LEU A 271 -8.16 -18.80 -6.82
CA LEU A 271 -8.94 -19.07 -8.02
C LEU A 271 -9.21 -20.58 -8.17
N SER A 272 -10.38 -20.91 -8.71
CA SER A 272 -10.75 -22.28 -9.07
C SER A 272 -9.74 -22.88 -10.05
N ASN A 273 -9.68 -24.21 -10.11
CA ASN A 273 -8.79 -24.90 -11.06
C ASN A 273 -8.96 -24.42 -12.51
N GLU A 274 -10.20 -24.18 -12.94
CA GLU A 274 -10.52 -23.69 -14.28
C GLU A 274 -9.93 -22.29 -14.50
N LYS A 275 -10.16 -21.36 -13.56
CA LYS A 275 -9.67 -19.99 -13.67
C LYS A 275 -8.15 -19.88 -13.55
N ARG A 276 -7.50 -20.73 -12.74
CA ARG A 276 -6.03 -20.79 -12.69
C ARG A 276 -5.41 -21.23 -14.01
N LYS A 277 -6.06 -22.13 -14.75
CA LYS A 277 -5.61 -22.51 -16.10
C LYS A 277 -5.78 -21.36 -17.09
N ARG A 278 -6.88 -20.61 -17.01
CA ARG A 278 -7.16 -19.47 -17.89
C ARG A 278 -6.25 -18.27 -17.59
N PHE A 279 -6.08 -17.94 -16.32
CA PHE A 279 -5.28 -16.82 -15.84
C PHE A 279 -4.01 -17.35 -15.19
N LYS A 280 -3.11 -17.84 -16.03
CA LYS A 280 -1.81 -18.33 -15.59
C LYS A 280 -1.07 -17.23 -14.83
N ASP A 281 -0.44 -17.60 -13.72
CA ASP A 281 0.33 -16.70 -12.85
C ASP A 281 -0.49 -15.55 -12.22
N ALA A 282 -1.82 -15.67 -12.23
CA ALA A 282 -2.69 -14.74 -11.54
C ALA A 282 -2.52 -14.83 -10.02
N GLN A 283 -2.59 -13.68 -9.37
CA GLN A 283 -2.49 -13.53 -7.92
C GLN A 283 -3.81 -13.08 -7.32
N VAL A 284 -4.18 -13.66 -6.19
CA VAL A 284 -5.34 -13.24 -5.37
C VAL A 284 -4.79 -12.58 -4.13
N GLY A 285 -4.95 -11.26 -4.01
CA GLY A 285 -4.69 -10.52 -2.78
C GLY A 285 -5.94 -10.50 -1.92
N TYR A 286 -5.81 -10.90 -0.66
CA TYR A 286 -6.89 -10.92 0.32
C TYR A 286 -6.29 -10.77 1.73
N PRO A 287 -7.03 -10.19 2.69
CA PRO A 287 -6.54 -10.08 4.05
C PRO A 287 -6.50 -11.46 4.72
N LEU A 288 -5.49 -11.71 5.55
CA LEU A 288 -5.35 -12.97 6.28
C LEU A 288 -6.35 -13.09 7.45
N ILE A 289 -6.86 -11.95 7.91
CA ILE A 289 -7.92 -11.82 8.89
C ILE A 289 -9.15 -11.22 8.23
N LEU A 290 -10.30 -11.89 8.37
CA LEU A 290 -11.56 -11.33 7.88
C LEU A 290 -12.26 -10.59 9.02
N ALA A 291 -12.61 -9.34 8.78
CA ALA A 291 -13.54 -8.64 9.66
C ALA A 291 -14.91 -9.35 9.62
N PRO A 292 -15.59 -9.54 10.76
CA PRO A 292 -16.96 -10.04 10.75
C PRO A 292 -17.84 -9.09 9.94
N CYS A 293 -18.78 -9.65 9.18
CA CYS A 293 -19.80 -8.83 8.54
C CYS A 293 -20.59 -8.11 9.65
N ALA A 294 -20.77 -6.80 9.53
CA ALA A 294 -21.71 -6.09 10.39
C ALA A 294 -23.07 -6.79 10.26
N ALA A 295 -23.72 -7.08 11.38
CA ALA A 295 -25.10 -7.55 11.34
C ALA A 295 -25.93 -6.53 10.54
N PRO A 296 -26.84 -6.96 9.66
CA PRO A 296 -27.73 -6.01 9.01
C PRO A 296 -28.43 -5.21 10.11
N VAL A 297 -28.30 -3.88 10.04
CA VAL A 297 -29.04 -2.98 10.92
C VAL A 297 -30.51 -3.32 10.70
N ALA A 298 -31.18 -3.80 11.75
CA ALA A 298 -32.61 -4.01 11.71
C ALA A 298 -33.24 -2.68 11.28
N GLN A 299 -33.92 -2.69 10.15
CA GLN A 299 -34.79 -1.59 9.78
C GLN A 299 -36.00 -1.69 10.70
N ASP A 300 -36.02 -0.87 11.75
CA ASP A 300 -37.23 -0.57 12.53
C ASP A 300 -38.14 0.38 11.71
#